data_AF-A0A022RZ55-F1
#
_entry.id   AF-A0A022RZ55-F1
#
_cell.length_a   1.000
_cell.length_b   1.000
_cell.length_c   1.000
_cell.angle_alpha   90.00
_cell.angle_beta   90.00
_cell.angle_gamma   90.00
#
_symmetry.space_group_name_H-M   'P 1'
#
loop_
_entity.id
_entity.type
_entity.pdbx_description
1 polymer ?
#
loop_
_entity_poly.entity_id
_entity_poly.type
_entity_poly.pdbx_seq_one_letter_code
_entity_poly.pdbx_strand_id
1 'polypeptide(L)'
;MDTMTDYSDECPIKQVEVTVPKTDDPTVPVYTFRMWFLGITACLLLSFVNQFFWYRSEPLVIGSISAQIAVVPLGHLMARILTKRVFLQGTRFEFSLNPGPFNMKEHVMITMLANAGAGSVYATHILSAVKLYYKKSFGFLPAFIVMMTSQLLGYGWAGIFRKHLVEPAEMWWPSNLVQVSLFRALHEKETRPKGGTSRTQFFLIALVCSFAYYIFPGYIFQMLTSLSWICWLAPKSVLVQQLGSGLQGLGIGSIGLDWSTISSYLGSPLASPWFASANAAVGFFLMMYVIVPLGYWLNIYNAKNFPIYSSNLFQFDGSKYNTTAIINSNFNLDKAAYNESGPLYLSTLFAFTYGLGFATLSATLVHVLLFNGRDLWRQTKSVFKPNTKMDVHTRLMKAYKQVPMWWFLIILVINIAVILFACMHYESALQLPWWGVLLSCAIALIYTLPIGIIVATTNQQPGLNIITEYIIGYVYPGRPVANMCFKVYGYISMTQALTFISDFKLGHYMKIPPRAMFCVQ
;
A
#
# COMPACT_ATOMS: atom_id res chain seq x y z
N MET A 1 47.74 -12.00 -11.21
CA MET A 1 46.69 -12.98 -11.55
C MET A 1 45.38 -12.32 -11.15
N ASP A 2 44.81 -11.60 -12.11
CA ASP A 2 43.62 -10.76 -11.90
C ASP A 2 42.43 -11.62 -11.52
N THR A 3 41.87 -11.37 -10.34
CA THR A 3 40.53 -11.85 -10.00
C THR A 3 39.53 -11.06 -10.84
N MET A 4 39.30 -11.48 -12.08
CA MET A 4 38.11 -11.09 -12.83
C MET A 4 36.91 -11.52 -12.00
N THR A 5 36.30 -10.56 -11.31
CA THR A 5 34.97 -10.74 -10.74
C THR A 5 34.04 -10.95 -11.93
N ASP A 6 33.55 -12.18 -12.09
CA ASP A 6 32.60 -12.57 -13.12
C ASP A 6 31.27 -11.84 -12.86
N TYR A 7 31.14 -10.63 -13.40
CA TYR A 7 29.90 -9.87 -13.38
C TYR A 7 29.02 -10.40 -14.51
N SER A 8 27.97 -11.15 -14.18
CA SER A 8 26.96 -11.46 -15.20
C SER A 8 26.24 -10.17 -15.59
N ASP A 9 26.23 -9.88 -16.89
CA ASP A 9 25.43 -8.79 -17.45
C ASP A 9 23.93 -9.13 -17.53
N GLU A 10 23.54 -10.32 -17.06
CA GLU A 10 22.17 -10.81 -17.01
C GLU A 10 21.59 -10.68 -15.59
N CYS A 11 20.37 -10.15 -15.51
CA CYS A 11 19.59 -10.14 -14.29
C CYS A 11 18.96 -11.53 -14.06
N PRO A 12 19.01 -12.10 -12.84
CA PRO A 12 18.46 -13.43 -12.57
C PRO A 12 16.94 -13.51 -12.77
N ILE A 13 16.22 -12.40 -12.67
CA ILE A 13 14.77 -12.33 -12.86
C ILE A 13 14.47 -11.93 -14.31
N LYS A 14 13.96 -12.88 -15.10
CA LYS A 14 13.64 -12.70 -16.53
C LYS A 14 12.72 -11.51 -16.79
N GLN A 15 11.75 -11.27 -15.91
CA GLN A 15 10.82 -10.15 -16.04
C GLN A 15 11.55 -8.81 -15.94
N VAL A 16 12.50 -8.68 -15.02
CA VAL A 16 13.32 -7.47 -14.84
C VAL A 16 14.24 -7.30 -16.04
N GLU A 17 14.90 -8.38 -16.45
CA GLU A 17 15.83 -8.42 -17.58
C GLU A 17 15.25 -7.87 -18.89
N VAL A 18 13.98 -8.19 -19.17
CA VAL A 18 13.28 -7.75 -20.40
C VAL A 18 12.71 -6.34 -20.26
N THR A 19 12.34 -5.92 -19.05
CA THR A 19 11.60 -4.68 -18.82
C THR A 19 12.48 -3.50 -18.42
N VAL A 20 13.60 -3.72 -17.72
CA VAL A 20 14.40 -2.64 -17.15
C VAL A 20 15.60 -2.29 -18.06
N PRO A 21 15.84 -1.00 -18.36
CA PRO A 21 17.00 -0.59 -19.14
C PRO A 21 18.33 -0.90 -18.43
N LYS A 22 19.32 -1.37 -19.20
CA LYS A 22 20.69 -1.63 -18.74
C LYS A 22 21.66 -0.47 -18.99
N THR A 23 21.17 0.63 -19.53
CA THR A 23 21.94 1.83 -19.84
C THR A 23 21.52 2.98 -18.94
N ASP A 24 22.46 3.87 -18.62
CA ASP A 24 22.21 5.06 -17.82
C ASP A 24 23.08 6.22 -18.29
N ASP A 25 22.51 7.43 -18.25
CA ASP A 25 23.24 8.69 -18.43
C ASP A 25 23.17 9.51 -17.13
N PRO A 26 24.26 9.56 -16.34
CA PRO A 26 24.32 10.30 -15.09
C PRO A 26 24.24 11.82 -15.23
N THR A 27 24.39 12.38 -16.45
CA THR A 27 24.43 13.83 -16.67
C THR A 27 23.04 14.46 -16.84
N VAL A 28 22.00 13.63 -17.05
CA VAL A 28 20.63 14.09 -17.28
C VAL A 28 20.08 14.80 -16.02
N PRO A 29 19.49 16.00 -16.16
CA PRO A 29 18.99 16.76 -15.02
C PRO A 29 17.76 16.08 -14.39
N VAL A 30 17.81 15.95 -13.07
CA VAL A 30 16.75 15.32 -12.24
C VAL A 30 15.92 16.38 -11.51
N TYR A 31 16.58 17.40 -10.95
CA TYR A 31 15.92 18.54 -10.34
C TYR A 31 15.61 19.58 -11.41
N THR A 32 14.35 19.66 -11.81
CA THR A 32 13.87 20.69 -12.72
C THR A 32 12.71 21.44 -12.07
N PHE A 33 12.47 22.68 -12.50
CA PHE A 33 11.28 23.43 -12.06
C PHE A 33 9.99 22.66 -12.41
N ARG A 34 9.95 22.03 -13.59
CA ARG A 34 8.82 21.19 -14.04
C ARG A 34 8.56 20.04 -13.08
N MET A 35 9.62 19.38 -12.61
CA MET A 35 9.52 18.25 -11.68
C MET A 35 8.80 18.67 -10.39
N TRP A 36 9.25 19.76 -9.77
CA TRP A 36 8.64 20.27 -8.54
C TRP A 36 7.20 20.76 -8.77
N PHE A 37 6.97 21.56 -9.81
CA PHE A 37 5.64 22.11 -10.08
C PHE A 37 4.62 21.00 -10.37
N LEU A 38 4.88 20.15 -11.36
CA LEU A 38 3.95 19.08 -11.74
C LEU A 38 3.81 18.02 -10.65
N GLY A 39 4.89 17.68 -9.95
CA GLY A 39 4.85 16.69 -8.87
C GLY A 39 4.11 17.18 -7.63
N ILE A 40 4.31 18.43 -7.18
CA ILE A 40 3.56 18.99 -6.05
C ILE A 40 2.08 19.11 -6.41
N THR A 41 1.75 19.61 -7.60
CA THR A 41 0.37 19.70 -8.07
C THR A 41 -0.30 18.32 -8.14
N ALA A 42 0.38 17.31 -8.70
CA ALA A 42 -0.14 15.94 -8.74
C ALA A 42 -0.32 15.37 -7.33
N CYS A 43 0.65 15.54 -6.43
CA CYS A 43 0.56 15.10 -5.05
C CYS A 43 -0.66 15.68 -4.31
N LEU A 44 -0.88 17.00 -4.41
CA LEU A 44 -2.03 17.67 -3.81
C LEU A 44 -3.36 17.17 -4.39
N LEU A 45 -3.44 17.02 -5.72
CA LEU A 45 -4.65 16.55 -6.38
C LEU A 45 -4.97 15.10 -6.03
N LEU A 46 -4.00 14.19 -6.08
CA LEU A 46 -4.20 12.80 -5.72
C LEU A 46 -4.61 12.66 -4.25
N SER A 47 -3.98 13.41 -3.34
CA SER A 47 -4.31 13.35 -1.91
C SER A 47 -5.75 13.77 -1.65
N PHE A 48 -6.18 14.88 -2.25
CA PHE A 48 -7.57 15.34 -2.12
C PHE A 48 -8.57 14.33 -2.69
N VAL A 49 -8.33 13.86 -3.93
CA VAL A 49 -9.27 13.00 -4.65
C VAL A 49 -9.38 11.62 -4.00
N ASN A 50 -8.27 11.02 -3.59
CA ASN A 50 -8.28 9.72 -2.92
C ASN A 50 -8.90 9.79 -1.53
N GLN A 51 -8.66 10.87 -0.78
CA GLN A 51 -9.33 11.07 0.51
C GLN A 51 -10.84 11.25 0.35
N PHE A 52 -11.29 11.93 -0.71
CA PHE A 52 -12.70 12.11 -1.03
C PHE A 52 -13.38 10.79 -1.41
N PHE A 53 -12.77 9.99 -2.30
CA PHE A 53 -13.34 8.71 -2.75
C PHE A 53 -13.31 7.61 -1.70
N TRP A 54 -12.47 7.73 -0.68
CA TRP A 54 -12.38 6.75 0.39
C TRP A 54 -13.67 6.55 1.19
N TYR A 55 -14.51 7.59 1.29
CA TYR A 55 -15.79 7.51 2.02
C TYR A 55 -16.94 6.90 1.20
N ARG A 56 -16.67 6.38 0.00
CA ARG A 56 -17.66 5.64 -0.81
C ARG A 56 -17.84 4.21 -0.31
N SER A 57 -19.00 3.62 -0.60
CA SER A 57 -19.30 2.21 -0.31
C SER A 57 -18.28 1.27 -0.98
N GLU A 58 -17.97 1.52 -2.25
CA GLU A 58 -16.87 0.92 -3.00
C GLU A 58 -15.75 1.96 -3.16
N PRO A 59 -14.66 1.87 -2.39
CA PRO A 59 -13.57 2.83 -2.46
C PRO A 59 -12.90 2.80 -3.84
N LEU A 60 -12.76 3.98 -4.45
CA LEU A 60 -12.01 4.16 -5.68
C LEU A 60 -10.66 4.80 -5.35
N VAL A 61 -9.57 4.11 -5.70
CA VAL A 61 -8.20 4.60 -5.48
C VAL A 61 -7.56 4.95 -6.82
N ILE A 62 -7.16 6.20 -6.97
CA ILE A 62 -6.37 6.68 -8.11
C ILE A 62 -4.89 6.53 -7.77
N GLY A 63 -4.22 5.59 -8.43
CA GLY A 63 -2.79 5.36 -8.26
C GLY A 63 -1.91 6.42 -8.96
N SER A 64 -0.62 6.40 -8.62
CA SER A 64 0.42 7.25 -9.24
C SER A 64 0.57 7.06 -10.75
N ILE A 65 0.15 5.91 -11.30
CA ILE A 65 0.11 5.63 -12.74
C ILE A 65 -0.73 6.67 -13.49
N SER A 66 -1.81 7.18 -12.89
CA SER A 66 -2.63 8.23 -13.53
C SER A 66 -1.85 9.54 -13.66
N ALA A 67 -1.05 9.90 -12.65
CA ALA A 67 -0.15 11.04 -12.72
C ALA A 67 0.94 10.83 -13.79
N GLN A 68 1.51 9.63 -13.87
CA GLN A 68 2.49 9.24 -14.89
C GLN A 68 1.96 9.45 -16.32
N ILE A 69 0.67 9.20 -16.57
CA ILE A 69 0.08 9.43 -17.90
C ILE A 69 -0.20 10.92 -18.12
N ALA A 70 -0.82 11.59 -17.15
CA ALA A 70 -1.25 12.99 -17.26
C ALA A 70 -0.07 13.98 -17.41
N VAL A 71 1.07 13.66 -16.81
CA VAL A 71 2.26 14.52 -16.79
C VAL A 71 2.97 14.56 -18.15
N VAL A 72 2.85 13.54 -19.00
CA VAL A 72 3.55 13.49 -20.29
C VAL A 72 3.22 14.68 -21.21
N PRO A 73 1.94 14.95 -21.56
CA PRO A 73 1.61 16.09 -22.41
C PRO A 73 1.98 17.43 -21.74
N LEU A 74 1.78 17.56 -20.43
CA LEU A 74 2.11 18.77 -19.67
C LEU A 74 3.62 19.02 -19.61
N GLY A 75 4.42 17.98 -19.41
CA GLY A 75 5.88 18.04 -19.36
C GLY A 75 6.47 18.46 -20.71
N HIS A 76 5.97 17.89 -21.81
CA HIS A 76 6.38 18.32 -23.16
C HIS A 76 5.91 19.74 -23.50
N LEU A 77 4.71 20.14 -23.05
CA LEU A 77 4.21 21.50 -23.23
C LEU A 77 5.08 22.52 -22.48
N MET A 78 5.36 22.26 -21.20
CA MET A 78 6.25 23.11 -20.39
C MET A 78 7.67 23.13 -20.95
N ALA A 79 8.16 22.02 -21.52
CA ALA A 79 9.47 22.00 -22.18
C ALA A 79 9.52 22.86 -23.46
N ARG A 80 8.39 23.09 -24.13
CA ARG A 80 8.31 23.97 -25.31
C ARG A 80 8.09 25.45 -24.94
N ILE A 81 7.31 25.72 -23.90
CA ILE A 81 6.91 27.08 -23.52
C ILE A 81 7.90 27.75 -22.57
N LEU A 82 8.48 27.02 -21.62
CA LEU A 82 9.34 27.62 -20.60
C LEU A 82 10.65 28.16 -21.19
N THR A 83 11.07 29.31 -20.67
CA THR A 83 12.28 29.99 -21.10
C THR A 83 13.53 29.20 -20.72
N LYS A 84 14.48 29.12 -21.66
CA LYS A 84 15.81 28.53 -21.44
C LYS A 84 16.81 29.51 -20.81
N ARG A 85 16.33 30.71 -20.43
CA ARG A 85 17.17 31.76 -19.85
C ARG A 85 17.75 31.26 -18.53
N VAL A 86 19.06 31.41 -18.39
CA VAL A 86 19.76 31.15 -17.14
C VAL A 86 19.54 32.37 -16.24
N PHE A 87 18.97 32.14 -15.06
CA PHE A 87 18.79 33.14 -14.02
C PHE A 87 19.96 33.09 -13.05
N LEU A 88 20.36 34.26 -12.52
CA LEU A 88 21.44 34.39 -11.53
C LEU A 88 22.79 33.82 -12.00
N GLN A 89 23.08 33.99 -13.29
CA GLN A 89 24.30 33.53 -13.96
C GLN A 89 25.55 34.05 -13.23
N GLY A 90 26.47 33.15 -12.88
CA GLY A 90 27.71 33.49 -12.16
C GLY A 90 27.60 33.53 -10.63
N THR A 91 26.44 33.17 -10.07
CA THR A 91 26.28 32.99 -8.61
C THR A 91 26.12 31.51 -8.25
N ARG A 92 26.25 31.17 -6.95
CA ARG A 92 25.97 29.81 -6.45
C ARG A 92 24.52 29.34 -6.64
N PHE A 93 23.61 30.25 -7.00
CA PHE A 93 22.19 29.99 -7.21
C PHE A 93 21.79 30.08 -8.69
N GLU A 94 22.72 29.82 -9.60
CA GLU A 94 22.41 29.75 -11.03
C GLU A 94 21.38 28.64 -11.31
N PHE A 95 20.25 28.99 -11.94
CA PHE A 95 19.24 28.02 -12.34
C PHE A 95 18.56 28.38 -13.65
N SER A 96 18.07 27.37 -14.37
CA SER A 96 17.24 27.54 -15.57
C SER A 96 15.88 26.90 -15.35
N LEU A 97 14.81 27.57 -15.79
CA LEU A 97 13.46 27.01 -15.74
C LEU A 97 13.28 25.86 -16.75
N ASN A 98 14.11 25.83 -17.79
CA ASN A 98 14.07 24.81 -18.83
C ASN A 98 15.51 24.34 -19.18
N PRO A 99 16.08 23.42 -18.37
CA PRO A 99 17.45 22.94 -18.59
C PRO A 99 17.58 22.01 -19.80
N GLY A 100 16.47 21.51 -20.36
CA GLY A 100 16.51 20.56 -21.47
C GLY A 100 15.14 20.00 -21.84
N PRO A 101 15.08 19.08 -22.83
CA PRO A 101 13.84 18.40 -23.19
C PRO A 101 13.25 17.60 -22.02
N PHE A 102 11.95 17.29 -22.11
CA PHE A 102 11.30 16.47 -21.10
C PHE A 102 11.94 15.07 -21.05
N ASN A 103 12.51 14.68 -19.91
CA ASN A 103 13.30 13.46 -19.79
C ASN A 103 12.66 12.41 -18.86
N MET A 104 13.14 11.16 -18.96
CA MET A 104 12.61 10.06 -18.17
C MET A 104 12.83 10.24 -16.66
N LYS A 105 14.00 10.75 -16.26
CA LYS A 105 14.35 10.87 -14.83
C LYS A 105 13.48 11.91 -14.13
N GLU A 106 13.25 13.07 -14.73
CA GLU A 106 12.33 14.06 -14.16
C GLU A 106 10.90 13.52 -14.12
N HIS A 107 10.48 12.71 -15.10
CA HIS A 107 9.16 12.09 -15.10
C HIS A 107 8.96 11.08 -13.97
N VAL A 108 9.98 10.25 -13.71
CA VAL A 108 9.98 9.29 -12.60
C VAL A 108 9.90 10.02 -11.26
N MET A 109 10.65 11.12 -11.08
CA MET A 109 10.59 11.95 -9.87
C MET A 109 9.21 12.58 -9.65
N ILE A 110 8.56 13.09 -10.70
CA ILE A 110 7.18 13.62 -10.62
C ILE A 110 6.22 12.53 -10.13
N THR A 111 6.36 11.32 -10.66
CA THR A 111 5.46 10.20 -10.33
C THR A 111 5.67 9.72 -8.89
N MET A 112 6.91 9.70 -8.40
CA MET A 112 7.22 9.40 -6.99
C MET A 112 6.63 10.44 -6.05
N LEU A 113 6.74 11.74 -6.39
CA LEU A 113 6.11 12.80 -5.62
C LEU A 113 4.58 12.68 -5.61
N ALA A 114 3.99 12.31 -6.74
CA ALA A 114 2.56 12.02 -6.82
C ALA A 114 2.16 10.78 -6.00
N ASN A 115 3.03 9.75 -5.93
CA ASN A 115 2.80 8.54 -5.16
C ASN A 115 2.72 8.81 -3.64
N ALA A 116 3.54 9.73 -3.14
CA ALA A 116 3.47 10.18 -1.74
C ALA A 116 2.08 10.78 -1.39
N GLY A 117 1.42 11.42 -2.36
CA GLY A 117 0.05 11.92 -2.22
C GLY A 117 -1.06 10.92 -2.58
N ALA A 118 -0.73 9.78 -3.18
CA ALA A 118 -1.72 8.81 -3.65
C ALA A 118 -2.36 8.00 -2.50
N GLY A 119 -1.70 7.88 -1.34
CA GLY A 119 -2.25 7.18 -0.18
C GLY A 119 -3.24 8.03 0.62
N SER A 120 -4.34 7.43 1.08
CA SER A 120 -5.19 8.04 2.11
C SER A 120 -4.53 7.91 3.49
N VAL A 121 -4.61 8.96 4.30
CA VAL A 121 -4.01 8.98 5.64
C VAL A 121 -4.87 8.14 6.58
N TYR A 122 -4.46 6.91 6.85
CA TYR A 122 -5.24 5.97 7.67
C TYR A 122 -5.59 6.50 9.08
N ALA A 123 -4.78 7.40 9.66
CA ALA A 123 -5.10 8.06 10.93
C ALA A 123 -6.43 8.86 10.88
N THR A 124 -6.94 9.24 9.70
CA THR A 124 -8.27 9.86 9.57
C THR A 124 -9.38 8.94 10.07
N HIS A 125 -9.19 7.61 10.06
CA HIS A 125 -10.15 6.67 10.63
C HIS A 125 -10.34 6.87 12.13
N ILE A 126 -9.30 7.26 12.86
CA ILE A 126 -9.42 7.58 14.29
C ILE A 126 -10.35 8.78 14.47
N LEU A 127 -10.11 9.85 13.71
CA LEU A 127 -10.92 11.07 13.78
C LEU A 127 -12.38 10.79 13.41
N SER A 128 -12.59 10.06 12.31
CA SER A 128 -13.93 9.69 11.85
C SER A 128 -14.62 8.76 12.83
N ALA A 129 -13.91 7.82 13.45
CA ALA A 129 -14.46 6.97 14.49
C ALA A 129 -14.92 7.80 15.69
N VAL A 130 -14.03 8.66 16.21
CA VAL A 130 -14.30 9.52 17.37
C VAL A 130 -15.47 10.47 17.12
N LYS A 131 -15.55 11.04 15.91
CA LYS A 131 -16.64 11.95 15.52
C LYS A 131 -17.96 11.25 15.26
N LEU A 132 -17.96 10.15 14.51
CA LEU A 132 -19.19 9.50 14.04
C LEU A 132 -19.76 8.51 15.06
N TYR A 133 -18.90 7.68 15.66
CA TYR A 133 -19.31 6.62 16.58
C TYR A 133 -19.29 7.08 18.03
N TYR A 134 -18.27 7.86 18.44
CA TYR A 134 -18.17 8.35 19.83
C TYR A 134 -18.76 9.76 20.04
N LYS A 135 -19.29 10.39 18.99
CA LYS A 135 -19.96 11.71 19.00
C LYS A 135 -19.14 12.83 19.68
N LYS A 136 -17.82 12.81 19.51
CA LYS A 136 -16.89 13.78 20.12
C LYS A 136 -15.89 14.31 19.09
N SER A 137 -15.22 15.41 19.41
CA SER A 137 -14.20 16.02 18.56
C SER A 137 -12.79 15.78 19.10
N PHE A 138 -11.85 15.55 18.19
CA PHE A 138 -10.42 15.66 18.46
C PHE A 138 -9.97 17.11 18.24
N GLY A 139 -9.10 17.62 19.10
CA GLY A 139 -8.45 18.91 18.85
C GLY A 139 -7.60 18.86 17.57
N PHE A 140 -7.47 19.99 16.88
CA PHE A 140 -6.71 20.08 15.62
C PHE A 140 -5.25 19.64 15.79
N LEU A 141 -4.57 20.16 16.82
CA LEU A 141 -3.14 19.91 17.04
C LEU A 141 -2.81 18.43 17.32
N PRO A 142 -3.47 17.71 18.25
CA PRO A 142 -3.20 16.28 18.43
C PRO A 142 -3.53 15.44 17.20
N ALA A 143 -4.62 15.76 16.47
CA ALA A 143 -4.94 15.08 15.23
C ALA A 143 -3.86 15.28 14.16
N PHE A 144 -3.40 16.52 13.98
CA PHE A 144 -2.36 16.87 13.02
C PHE A 144 -1.03 16.16 13.34
N ILE A 145 -0.63 16.15 14.62
CA ILE A 145 0.60 15.47 15.04
C ILE A 145 0.51 13.96 14.79
N VAL A 146 -0.60 13.29 15.16
CA VAL A 146 -0.77 11.85 14.89
C VAL A 146 -0.76 11.56 13.39
N MET A 147 -1.44 12.37 12.59
CA MET A 147 -1.46 12.21 11.14
C MET A 147 -0.06 12.34 10.54
N MET A 148 0.68 13.41 10.85
CA MET A 148 2.03 13.62 10.33
C MET A 148 3.00 12.51 10.79
N THR A 149 3.02 12.24 12.09
CA THR A 149 4.00 11.29 12.66
C THR A 149 3.75 9.86 12.18
N SER A 150 2.49 9.48 11.92
CA SER A 150 2.15 8.15 11.36
C SER A 150 2.78 7.92 9.97
N GLN A 151 2.87 8.96 9.14
CA GLN A 151 3.46 8.86 7.80
C GLN A 151 4.99 8.89 7.86
N LEU A 152 5.56 9.82 8.64
CA LEU A 152 7.01 9.97 8.80
C LEU A 152 7.66 8.74 9.46
N LEU A 153 6.93 7.98 10.28
CA LEU A 153 7.46 6.79 10.94
C LEU A 153 7.86 5.72 9.93
N GLY A 154 7.06 5.53 8.88
CA GLY A 154 7.37 4.57 7.82
C GLY A 154 8.60 4.95 7.02
N TYR A 155 8.85 6.23 6.82
CA TYR A 155 10.06 6.72 6.14
C TYR A 155 11.34 6.33 6.89
N GLY A 156 11.33 6.44 8.22
CA GLY A 156 12.43 5.99 9.07
C GLY A 156 12.73 4.49 8.93
N TRP A 157 11.68 3.65 8.93
CA TRP A 157 11.81 2.21 8.70
C TRP A 157 12.34 1.87 7.30
N ALA A 158 11.89 2.61 6.27
CA ALA A 158 12.31 2.41 4.89
C ALA A 158 13.83 2.44 4.75
N GLY A 159 14.49 3.40 5.43
CA GLY A 159 15.95 3.51 5.44
C GLY A 159 16.70 2.29 6.01
N ILE A 160 16.14 1.66 7.04
CA ILE A 160 16.74 0.48 7.69
C ILE A 160 16.68 -0.74 6.76
N PHE A 161 15.54 -0.92 6.08
CA PHE A 161 15.30 -2.10 5.24
C PHE A 161 15.68 -1.90 3.77
N ARG A 162 15.96 -0.68 3.32
CA ARG A 162 16.34 -0.34 1.94
C ARG A 162 17.44 -1.27 1.40
N LYS A 163 18.51 -1.49 2.16
CA LYS A 163 19.62 -2.36 1.72
C LYS A 163 19.19 -3.81 1.47
N HIS A 164 18.24 -4.31 2.25
CA HIS A 164 17.76 -5.69 2.17
C HIS A 164 16.67 -5.89 1.12
N LEU A 165 15.84 -4.88 0.85
CA LEU A 165 14.67 -5.00 -0.02
C LEU A 165 14.83 -4.32 -1.39
N VAL A 166 15.86 -3.48 -1.57
CA VAL A 166 16.10 -2.75 -2.83
C VAL A 166 17.31 -3.28 -3.60
N GLU A 167 18.44 -3.54 -2.94
CA GLU A 167 19.67 -3.95 -3.63
C GLU A 167 19.61 -5.38 -4.20
N PRO A 168 19.05 -6.39 -3.50
CA PRO A 168 18.99 -7.73 -4.06
C PRO A 168 18.13 -7.82 -5.32
N ALA A 169 18.61 -8.53 -6.34
CA ALA A 169 17.87 -8.74 -7.59
C ALA A 169 16.64 -9.63 -7.43
N GLU A 170 16.66 -10.55 -6.45
CA GLU A 170 15.54 -11.43 -6.11
C GLU A 170 14.31 -10.65 -5.65
N MET A 171 14.51 -9.47 -5.04
CA MET A 171 13.43 -8.58 -4.62
C MET A 171 13.05 -7.69 -5.81
N TRP A 172 12.10 -8.15 -6.64
CA TRP A 172 11.86 -7.56 -7.95
C TRP A 172 10.66 -6.61 -8.05
N TRP A 173 9.80 -6.57 -7.04
CA TRP A 173 8.68 -5.65 -6.90
C TRP A 173 7.76 -5.59 -8.14
N PRO A 174 6.83 -6.55 -8.30
CA PRO A 174 6.08 -6.75 -9.54
C PRO A 174 5.31 -5.52 -10.03
N SER A 175 4.66 -4.79 -9.12
CA SER A 175 3.92 -3.56 -9.43
C SER A 175 4.81 -2.45 -9.99
N ASN A 176 6.08 -2.38 -9.62
CA ASN A 176 7.02 -1.39 -10.18
C ASN A 176 7.37 -1.70 -11.63
N LEU A 177 7.42 -2.97 -12.05
CA LEU A 177 7.71 -3.31 -13.44
C LEU A 177 6.62 -2.79 -14.40
N VAL A 178 5.37 -2.73 -13.94
CA VAL A 178 4.28 -2.10 -14.69
C VAL A 178 4.58 -0.62 -14.93
N GLN A 179 5.03 0.10 -13.89
CA GLN A 179 5.42 1.51 -14.00
C GLN A 179 6.64 1.70 -14.92
N VAL A 180 7.67 0.87 -14.79
CA VAL A 180 8.87 0.90 -15.66
C VAL A 180 8.47 0.67 -17.13
N SER A 181 7.65 -0.33 -17.40
CA SER A 181 7.17 -0.62 -18.76
C SER A 181 6.41 0.57 -19.35
N LEU A 182 5.57 1.23 -18.55
CA LEU A 182 4.82 2.41 -19.00
C LEU A 182 5.75 3.60 -19.25
N PHE A 183 6.73 3.85 -18.38
CA PHE A 183 7.73 4.90 -18.57
C PHE A 183 8.46 4.71 -19.90
N ARG A 184 8.90 3.48 -20.18
CA ARG A 184 9.56 3.11 -21.44
C ARG A 184 8.65 3.34 -22.64
N ALA A 185 7.41 2.87 -22.59
CA ALA A 185 6.44 3.06 -23.68
C ALA A 185 6.12 4.54 -23.99
N LEU A 186 6.31 5.44 -23.02
CA LEU A 186 6.04 6.87 -23.17
C LEU A 186 7.25 7.69 -23.64
N HIS A 187 8.49 7.27 -23.31
CA HIS A 187 9.71 8.03 -23.62
C HIS A 187 10.62 7.38 -24.68
N GLU A 188 10.57 6.05 -24.86
CA GLU A 188 11.38 5.38 -25.88
C GLU A 188 10.79 5.61 -27.28
N LYS A 189 11.65 6.00 -28.22
CA LYS A 189 11.26 6.12 -29.62
C LYS A 189 11.15 4.73 -30.23
N GLU A 190 9.94 4.31 -30.57
CA GLU A 190 9.69 3.04 -31.26
C GLU A 190 9.77 3.16 -32.77
N THR A 191 10.48 2.21 -33.38
CA THR A 191 10.36 1.93 -34.80
C THR A 191 9.09 1.10 -35.02
N ARG A 192 8.15 1.62 -35.81
CA ARG A 192 6.87 0.94 -36.07
C ARG A 192 7.13 -0.41 -36.77
N PRO A 193 6.72 -1.55 -36.18
CA PRO A 193 6.79 -2.82 -36.90
C PRO A 193 5.83 -2.78 -38.09
N LYS A 194 6.29 -3.22 -39.26
CA LYS A 194 5.47 -3.24 -40.48
C LYS A 194 4.20 -4.07 -40.25
N GLY A 195 3.02 -3.45 -40.37
CA GLY A 195 1.71 -4.09 -40.16
C GLY A 195 1.20 -4.11 -38.71
N GLY A 196 1.95 -3.59 -37.73
CA GLY A 196 1.53 -3.53 -36.32
C GLY A 196 1.14 -2.14 -35.82
N THR A 197 0.53 -2.10 -34.63
CA THR A 197 0.35 -0.90 -33.82
C THR A 197 1.63 -0.62 -33.00
N SER A 198 1.97 0.64 -32.76
CA SER A 198 3.02 0.96 -31.77
C SER A 198 2.51 0.72 -30.35
N ARG A 199 3.41 0.59 -29.36
CA ARG A 199 3.01 0.41 -27.94
C ARG A 199 2.16 1.59 -27.47
N THR A 200 2.51 2.82 -27.87
CA THR A 200 1.74 4.03 -27.56
C THR A 200 0.34 4.03 -28.20
N GLN A 201 0.21 3.58 -29.45
CA GLN A 201 -1.08 3.47 -30.12
C GLN A 201 -1.97 2.43 -29.45
N PHE A 202 -1.42 1.25 -29.14
CA PHE A 202 -2.15 0.21 -28.41
C PHE A 202 -2.61 0.71 -27.04
N PHE A 203 -1.74 1.41 -26.31
CA PHE A 203 -2.09 2.04 -25.03
C PHE A 203 -3.27 3.01 -25.16
N LEU A 204 -3.27 3.90 -26.17
CA LEU A 204 -4.37 4.85 -26.38
C LEU A 204 -5.67 4.15 -26.76
N ILE A 205 -5.62 3.12 -27.60
CA ILE A 205 -6.81 2.32 -27.95
C ILE A 205 -7.37 1.66 -26.70
N ALA A 206 -6.53 0.99 -25.91
CA ALA A 206 -6.95 0.34 -24.67
C ALA A 206 -7.53 1.34 -23.65
N LEU A 207 -6.92 2.53 -23.53
CA LEU A 207 -7.40 3.61 -22.66
C LEU A 207 -8.81 4.08 -23.06
N VAL A 208 -9.03 4.36 -24.35
CA VAL A 208 -10.33 4.82 -24.86
C VAL A 208 -11.39 3.72 -24.75
N CYS A 209 -11.05 2.48 -25.10
CA CYS A 209 -11.96 1.34 -24.94
C CYS A 209 -12.33 1.10 -23.47
N SER A 210 -11.35 1.16 -22.55
CA SER A 210 -11.60 1.01 -21.12
C SER A 210 -12.45 2.15 -20.56
N PHE A 211 -12.22 3.39 -21.00
CA PHE A 211 -13.02 4.55 -20.61
C PHE A 211 -14.47 4.41 -21.09
N ALA A 212 -14.67 4.05 -22.36
CA ALA A 212 -16.00 3.81 -22.91
C ALA A 212 -16.71 2.64 -22.21
N TYR A 213 -15.97 1.56 -21.93
CA TYR A 213 -16.51 0.40 -21.22
C TYR A 213 -16.96 0.75 -19.81
N TYR A 214 -16.19 1.54 -19.04
CA TYR A 214 -16.53 1.88 -17.65
C TYR A 214 -17.89 2.58 -17.49
N ILE A 215 -18.36 3.30 -18.51
CA ILE A 215 -19.70 3.93 -18.52
C ILE A 215 -20.81 2.88 -18.41
N PHE A 216 -20.60 1.67 -18.93
CA PHE A 216 -21.59 0.59 -18.88
C PHE A 216 -21.82 0.07 -17.46
N PRO A 217 -20.86 -0.56 -16.75
CA PRO A 217 -21.08 -1.03 -15.40
C PRO A 217 -21.24 0.11 -14.40
N GLY A 218 -20.65 1.29 -14.65
CA GLY A 218 -20.72 2.42 -13.71
C GLY A 218 -22.05 3.17 -13.71
N TYR A 219 -22.74 3.26 -14.86
CA TYR A 219 -23.93 4.10 -15.00
C TYR A 219 -25.09 3.43 -15.74
N ILE A 220 -24.85 2.88 -16.93
CA ILE A 220 -25.93 2.38 -17.79
C ILE A 220 -26.53 1.07 -17.26
N PHE A 221 -25.69 0.12 -16.89
CA PHE A 221 -26.09 -1.24 -16.48
C PHE A 221 -25.30 -1.71 -15.26
N GLN A 222 -25.65 -1.14 -14.10
CA GLN A 222 -24.99 -1.41 -12.81
C GLN A 222 -25.04 -2.88 -12.38
N MET A 223 -25.97 -3.68 -12.92
CA MET A 223 -26.04 -5.13 -12.66
C MET A 223 -24.75 -5.87 -13.09
N LEU A 224 -23.95 -5.30 -14.00
CA LEU A 224 -22.65 -5.86 -14.42
C LEU A 224 -21.62 -5.92 -13.28
N THR A 225 -21.80 -5.15 -12.22
CA THR A 225 -20.92 -5.18 -11.05
C THR A 225 -20.97 -6.54 -10.33
N SER A 226 -22.15 -7.16 -10.26
CA SER A 226 -22.34 -8.48 -9.63
C SER A 226 -23.51 -9.23 -10.27
N LEU A 227 -23.22 -10.03 -11.30
CA LEU A 227 -24.17 -10.94 -11.93
C LEU A 227 -24.27 -12.26 -11.15
N SER A 228 -25.17 -12.29 -10.18
CA SER A 228 -25.45 -13.48 -9.36
C SER A 228 -26.56 -14.34 -9.99
N TRP A 229 -26.24 -15.07 -11.06
CA TRP A 229 -27.26 -15.85 -11.81
C TRP A 229 -27.94 -16.94 -10.97
N ILE A 230 -27.26 -17.49 -9.95
CA ILE A 230 -27.84 -18.46 -9.02
C ILE A 230 -29.03 -17.86 -8.26
N CYS A 231 -28.99 -16.56 -7.93
CA CYS A 231 -30.10 -15.87 -7.28
C CYS A 231 -31.37 -15.81 -8.14
N TRP A 232 -31.25 -15.97 -9.47
CA TRP A 232 -32.40 -15.98 -10.38
C TRP A 232 -33.18 -17.30 -10.35
N LEU A 233 -32.55 -18.40 -9.94
CA LEU A 233 -33.20 -19.72 -9.88
C LEU A 233 -34.32 -19.75 -8.84
N ALA A 234 -34.14 -19.08 -7.70
CA ALA A 234 -35.16 -18.98 -6.66
C ALA A 234 -35.03 -17.64 -5.90
N PRO A 235 -35.57 -16.54 -6.46
CA PRO A 235 -35.34 -15.20 -5.93
C PRO A 235 -35.93 -14.96 -4.54
N LYS A 236 -36.92 -15.76 -4.11
CA LYS A 236 -37.52 -15.65 -2.77
C LYS A 236 -36.88 -16.55 -1.70
N SER A 237 -35.97 -17.45 -2.10
CA SER A 237 -35.34 -18.38 -1.17
C SER A 237 -34.14 -17.73 -0.47
N VAL A 238 -34.20 -17.64 0.86
CA VAL A 238 -33.12 -17.11 1.70
C VAL A 238 -31.82 -17.91 1.50
N LEU A 239 -31.92 -19.24 1.38
CA LEU A 239 -30.77 -20.11 1.16
C LEU A 239 -30.08 -19.80 -0.17
N VAL A 240 -30.86 -19.65 -1.25
CA VAL A 240 -30.31 -19.37 -2.57
C VAL A 240 -29.67 -17.98 -2.62
N GLN A 241 -30.27 -16.98 -1.95
CA GLN A 241 -29.65 -15.66 -1.83
C GLN A 241 -28.37 -15.69 -1.00
N GLN A 242 -28.34 -16.41 0.12
CA GLN A 242 -27.16 -16.54 0.97
C GLN A 242 -25.98 -17.23 0.24
N LEU A 243 -26.27 -18.24 -0.60
CA LEU A 243 -25.26 -18.93 -1.38
C LEU A 243 -24.81 -18.13 -2.61
N GLY A 244 -25.77 -17.60 -3.38
CA GLY A 244 -25.51 -17.04 -4.71
C GLY A 244 -25.18 -15.55 -4.74
N SER A 245 -25.63 -14.76 -3.76
CA SER A 245 -25.47 -13.30 -3.80
C SER A 245 -24.01 -12.90 -3.65
N GLY A 246 -23.47 -12.16 -4.62
CA GLY A 246 -22.11 -11.62 -4.58
C GLY A 246 -21.92 -10.44 -3.62
N LEU A 247 -23.00 -9.73 -3.28
CA LEU A 247 -22.96 -8.54 -2.41
C LEU A 247 -23.33 -8.83 -0.96
N GLN A 248 -24.21 -9.80 -0.73
CA GLN A 248 -24.79 -10.08 0.59
C GLN A 248 -24.65 -11.55 1.01
N GLY A 249 -23.96 -12.36 0.22
CA GLY A 249 -23.82 -13.80 0.43
C GLY A 249 -22.42 -14.29 0.11
N LEU A 250 -22.29 -15.60 -0.10
CA LEU A 250 -21.03 -16.26 -0.42
C LEU A 250 -20.58 -16.04 -1.88
N GLY A 251 -21.47 -15.55 -2.74
CA GLY A 251 -21.16 -15.24 -4.13
C GLY A 251 -20.89 -16.45 -5.02
N ILE A 252 -21.42 -17.63 -4.71
CA ILE A 252 -21.27 -18.81 -5.58
C ILE A 252 -21.90 -18.49 -6.93
N GLY A 253 -21.10 -18.61 -8.01
CA GLY A 253 -21.56 -18.30 -9.36
C GLY A 253 -21.79 -16.81 -9.62
N SER A 254 -21.38 -15.91 -8.73
CA SER A 254 -21.46 -14.47 -9.01
C SER A 254 -20.30 -14.02 -9.89
N ILE A 255 -20.59 -13.32 -10.98
CA ILE A 255 -19.60 -12.81 -11.93
C ILE A 255 -19.64 -11.28 -11.94
N GLY A 256 -18.53 -10.64 -11.60
CA GLY A 256 -18.35 -9.20 -11.81
C GLY A 256 -17.68 -8.95 -13.16
N LEU A 257 -18.29 -8.13 -14.02
CA LEU A 257 -17.70 -7.65 -15.27
C LEU A 257 -17.13 -6.23 -15.15
N ASP A 258 -17.27 -5.62 -13.98
CA ASP A 258 -16.68 -4.32 -13.65
C ASP A 258 -15.25 -4.47 -13.09
N TRP A 259 -14.27 -3.87 -13.77
CA TRP A 259 -12.87 -3.88 -13.33
C TRP A 259 -12.69 -3.19 -11.97
N SER A 260 -13.49 -2.17 -11.65
CA SER A 260 -13.36 -1.47 -10.36
C SER A 260 -13.79 -2.37 -9.21
N THR A 261 -14.88 -3.12 -9.39
CA THR A 261 -15.33 -4.15 -8.45
C THR A 261 -14.27 -5.25 -8.28
N ILE A 262 -13.69 -5.76 -9.37
CA ILE A 262 -12.67 -6.82 -9.33
C ILE A 262 -11.39 -6.39 -8.60
N SER A 263 -10.93 -5.16 -8.83
CA SER A 263 -9.63 -4.68 -8.35
C SER A 263 -9.66 -3.93 -7.01
N SER A 264 -10.83 -3.51 -6.54
CA SER A 264 -10.99 -2.66 -5.34
C SER A 264 -10.28 -3.18 -4.09
N TYR A 265 -10.39 -4.49 -3.81
CA TYR A 265 -9.81 -5.11 -2.60
C TYR A 265 -8.60 -6.00 -2.87
N LEU A 266 -8.46 -6.57 -4.08
CA LEU A 266 -7.36 -7.46 -4.44
C LEU A 266 -6.18 -6.72 -5.13
N GLY A 267 -6.34 -5.42 -5.41
CA GLY A 267 -5.42 -4.66 -6.25
C GLY A 267 -5.48 -5.08 -7.71
N SER A 268 -4.40 -4.84 -8.46
CA SER A 268 -4.32 -5.27 -9.87
C SER A 268 -3.83 -6.71 -9.97
N PRO A 269 -4.69 -7.69 -10.32
CA PRO A 269 -4.26 -9.08 -10.47
C PRO A 269 -3.27 -9.25 -11.62
N LEU A 270 -3.29 -8.36 -12.63
CA LEU A 270 -2.37 -8.38 -13.77
C LEU A 270 -0.92 -8.05 -13.37
N ALA A 271 -0.74 -7.28 -12.30
CA ALA A 271 0.59 -6.96 -11.79
C ALA A 271 1.16 -8.07 -10.89
N SER A 272 0.29 -8.95 -10.36
CA SER A 272 0.69 -9.98 -9.43
C SER A 272 1.11 -11.26 -10.18
N PRO A 273 2.13 -11.99 -9.72
CA PRO A 273 2.54 -13.24 -10.35
C PRO A 273 1.43 -14.30 -10.30
N TRP A 274 1.33 -15.12 -11.35
CA TRP A 274 0.31 -16.16 -11.47
C TRP A 274 0.23 -17.09 -10.25
N PHE A 275 1.38 -17.54 -9.74
CA PHE A 275 1.40 -18.44 -8.58
C PHE A 275 0.81 -17.79 -7.32
N ALA A 276 1.01 -16.47 -7.14
CA ALA A 276 0.48 -15.75 -5.99
C ALA A 276 -1.05 -15.62 -6.10
N SER A 277 -1.54 -15.27 -7.29
CA SER A 277 -2.98 -15.23 -7.59
C SER A 277 -3.64 -16.60 -7.43
N ALA A 278 -3.01 -17.68 -7.90
CA ALA A 278 -3.52 -19.04 -7.74
C ALA A 278 -3.62 -19.45 -6.26
N ASN A 279 -2.59 -19.17 -5.45
CA ASN A 279 -2.61 -19.44 -4.01
C ASN A 279 -3.71 -18.64 -3.30
N ALA A 280 -3.88 -17.36 -3.64
CA ALA A 280 -4.96 -16.53 -3.09
C ALA A 280 -6.34 -17.09 -3.47
N ALA A 281 -6.52 -17.56 -4.72
CA ALA A 281 -7.77 -18.17 -5.17
C ALA A 281 -8.09 -19.48 -4.43
N VAL A 282 -7.09 -20.34 -4.20
CA VAL A 282 -7.26 -21.57 -3.40
C VAL A 282 -7.63 -21.23 -1.95
N GLY A 283 -6.93 -20.26 -1.34
CA GLY A 283 -7.23 -19.79 0.02
C GLY A 283 -8.65 -19.22 0.13
N PHE A 284 -9.06 -18.41 -0.86
CA PHE A 284 -10.42 -17.90 -0.96
C PHE A 284 -11.45 -19.03 -1.06
N PHE A 285 -11.24 -20.01 -1.94
CA PHE A 285 -12.15 -21.15 -2.11
C PHE A 285 -12.33 -21.93 -0.80
N LEU A 286 -11.23 -22.27 -0.13
CA LEU A 286 -11.27 -22.99 1.15
C LEU A 286 -11.99 -22.19 2.23
N MET A 287 -11.74 -20.89 2.35
CA MET A 287 -12.38 -20.07 3.37
C MET A 287 -13.87 -19.85 3.08
N MET A 288 -14.19 -19.35 1.88
CA MET A 288 -15.54 -18.91 1.52
C MET A 288 -16.50 -20.07 1.31
N TYR A 289 -16.04 -21.18 0.72
CA TYR A 289 -16.93 -22.29 0.31
C TYR A 289 -16.80 -23.55 1.16
N VAL A 290 -15.76 -23.67 2.01
CA VAL A 290 -15.58 -24.83 2.88
C VAL A 290 -15.70 -24.43 4.37
N ILE A 291 -14.82 -23.56 4.86
CA ILE A 291 -14.73 -23.25 6.30
C ILE A 291 -15.95 -22.47 6.80
N VAL A 292 -16.31 -21.37 6.11
CA VAL A 292 -17.44 -20.53 6.52
C VAL A 292 -18.77 -21.30 6.51
N PRO A 293 -19.10 -22.07 5.46
CA PRO A 293 -20.36 -22.79 5.43
C PRO A 293 -20.39 -23.95 6.45
N LEU A 294 -19.29 -24.70 6.61
CA LEU A 294 -19.18 -25.71 7.67
C LEU A 294 -19.39 -25.10 9.05
N GLY A 295 -18.74 -23.97 9.35
CA GLY A 295 -18.89 -23.29 10.63
C GLY A 295 -20.32 -22.80 10.88
N TYR A 296 -21.00 -22.31 9.83
CA TYR A 296 -22.38 -21.85 9.93
C TYR A 296 -23.37 -23.00 10.18
N TRP A 297 -23.30 -24.08 9.39
CA TRP A 297 -24.25 -25.18 9.53
C TRP A 297 -24.01 -26.06 10.77
N LEU A 298 -22.75 -26.21 11.19
CA LEU A 298 -22.38 -26.82 12.47
C LEU A 298 -22.68 -25.92 13.68
N ASN A 299 -23.20 -24.70 13.44
CA ASN A 299 -23.56 -23.73 14.47
C ASN A 299 -22.40 -23.37 15.42
N ILE A 300 -21.17 -23.31 14.90
CA ILE A 300 -20.00 -22.89 15.67
C ILE A 300 -20.17 -21.41 16.04
N TYR A 301 -19.94 -21.06 17.32
CA TYR A 301 -20.18 -19.70 17.86
C TYR A 301 -21.63 -19.21 17.75
N ASN A 302 -22.62 -20.11 17.76
CA ASN A 302 -24.04 -19.77 17.59
C ASN A 302 -24.31 -19.03 16.26
N ALA A 303 -23.54 -19.38 15.23
CA ALA A 303 -23.57 -18.77 13.90
C ALA A 303 -24.97 -18.57 13.31
N LYS A 304 -25.92 -19.48 13.57
CA LYS A 304 -27.27 -19.45 13.00
C LYS A 304 -28.11 -18.25 13.47
N ASN A 305 -27.73 -17.61 14.57
CA ASN A 305 -28.41 -16.41 15.08
C ASN A 305 -28.06 -15.16 14.25
N PHE A 306 -27.05 -15.24 13.39
CA PHE A 306 -26.51 -14.11 12.63
C PHE A 306 -26.55 -14.38 11.12
N PRO A 307 -26.52 -13.33 10.28
CA PRO A 307 -26.29 -13.49 8.85
C PRO A 307 -24.92 -14.14 8.58
N ILE A 308 -24.84 -15.06 7.60
CA ILE A 308 -23.59 -15.71 7.18
C ILE A 308 -22.52 -14.68 6.79
N TYR A 309 -22.94 -13.65 6.04
CA TYR A 309 -22.11 -12.57 5.54
C TYR A 309 -22.58 -11.24 6.14
N SER A 310 -21.81 -10.68 7.07
CA SER A 310 -22.05 -9.32 7.58
C SER A 310 -20.82 -8.74 8.27
N SER A 311 -20.61 -7.43 8.11
CA SER A 311 -19.61 -6.65 8.86
C SER A 311 -20.18 -6.02 10.13
N ASN A 312 -21.47 -6.21 10.43
CA ASN A 312 -22.11 -5.65 11.61
C ASN A 312 -21.78 -6.45 12.89
N LEU A 313 -21.95 -5.80 14.03
CA LEU A 313 -21.83 -6.40 15.36
C LEU A 313 -23.22 -6.76 15.90
N PHE A 314 -23.33 -7.92 16.55
CA PHE A 314 -24.62 -8.47 17.02
C PHE A 314 -24.63 -8.77 18.52
N GLN A 315 -25.81 -8.72 19.12
CA GLN A 315 -26.11 -9.30 20.44
C GLN A 315 -26.48 -10.78 20.30
N PHE A 316 -26.59 -11.53 21.39
CA PHE A 316 -26.90 -12.97 21.34
C PHE A 316 -28.20 -13.31 20.58
N ASP A 317 -29.18 -12.41 20.59
CA ASP A 317 -30.48 -12.54 19.94
C ASP A 317 -30.47 -12.24 18.43
N GLY A 318 -29.32 -11.84 17.86
CA GLY A 318 -29.21 -11.43 16.45
C GLY A 318 -29.55 -9.96 16.19
N SER A 319 -29.93 -9.18 17.21
CA SER A 319 -30.12 -7.75 17.08
C SER A 319 -28.77 -7.01 16.93
N LYS A 320 -28.79 -5.81 16.35
CA LYS A 320 -27.57 -5.00 16.20
C LYS A 320 -27.06 -4.55 17.56
N TYR A 321 -25.76 -4.68 17.79
CA TYR A 321 -25.12 -4.29 19.05
C TYR A 321 -25.00 -2.76 19.16
N ASN A 322 -25.50 -2.19 20.25
CA ASN A 322 -25.40 -0.75 20.50
C ASN A 322 -24.04 -0.40 21.15
N THR A 323 -23.06 -0.03 20.33
CA THR A 323 -21.72 0.33 20.83
C THR A 323 -21.72 1.59 21.69
N THR A 324 -22.64 2.53 21.48
CA THR A 324 -22.68 3.79 22.25
C THR A 324 -23.13 3.60 23.70
N ALA A 325 -23.89 2.55 23.99
CA ALA A 325 -24.39 2.27 25.33
C ALA A 325 -23.29 1.81 26.31
N ILE A 326 -22.20 1.24 25.80
CA ILE A 326 -21.13 0.62 26.62
C ILE A 326 -19.89 1.50 26.77
N ILE A 327 -19.90 2.73 26.25
CA ILE A 327 -18.74 3.63 26.32
C ILE A 327 -19.09 4.85 27.15
N ASN A 328 -18.28 5.14 28.16
CA ASN A 328 -18.48 6.27 29.05
C ASN A 328 -18.01 7.61 28.45
N SER A 329 -18.30 8.69 29.18
CA SER A 329 -17.90 10.06 28.85
C SER A 329 -16.38 10.29 28.83
N ASN A 330 -15.55 9.33 29.22
CA ASN A 330 -14.08 9.40 29.17
C ASN A 330 -13.47 8.47 28.10
N PHE A 331 -14.26 8.03 27.11
CA PHE A 331 -13.86 7.06 26.07
C PHE A 331 -13.39 5.71 26.62
N ASN A 332 -13.76 5.36 27.86
CA ASN A 332 -13.46 4.06 28.43
C ASN A 332 -14.66 3.14 28.32
N LEU A 333 -14.40 1.84 28.24
CA LEU A 333 -15.44 0.82 28.33
C LEU A 333 -16.09 0.87 29.72
N ASP A 334 -17.40 1.07 29.75
CA ASP A 334 -18.20 0.90 30.95
C ASP A 334 -18.46 -0.60 31.18
N LYS A 335 -17.77 -1.16 32.18
CA LYS A 335 -17.87 -2.58 32.50
C LYS A 335 -19.26 -2.96 33.04
N ALA A 336 -19.96 -2.06 33.71
CA ALA A 336 -21.29 -2.35 34.24
C ALA A 336 -22.31 -2.45 33.09
N ALA A 337 -22.33 -1.44 32.21
CA ALA A 337 -23.18 -1.44 31.02
C ALA A 337 -22.85 -2.60 30.05
N TYR A 338 -21.56 -2.95 29.93
CA TYR A 338 -21.13 -4.11 29.16
C TYR A 338 -21.62 -5.44 29.73
N ASN A 339 -21.53 -5.63 31.06
CA ASN A 339 -22.03 -6.84 31.70
C ASN A 339 -23.55 -6.99 31.58
N GLU A 340 -24.29 -5.88 31.56
CA GLU A 340 -25.74 -5.87 31.33
C GLU A 340 -26.11 -6.15 29.87
N SER A 341 -25.39 -5.52 28.92
CA SER A 341 -25.62 -5.70 27.48
C SER A 341 -25.14 -7.06 26.94
N GLY A 342 -24.26 -7.74 27.67
CA GLY A 342 -23.65 -9.00 27.28
C GLY A 342 -22.53 -8.87 26.25
N PRO A 343 -21.89 -10.01 25.88
CA PRO A 343 -20.78 -10.00 24.94
C PRO A 343 -21.24 -9.68 23.51
N LEU A 344 -20.32 -9.10 22.73
CA LEU A 344 -20.51 -8.85 21.31
C LEU A 344 -20.28 -10.11 20.48
N TYR A 345 -21.10 -10.32 19.47
CA TYR A 345 -21.01 -11.43 18.52
C TYR A 345 -20.70 -10.92 17.12
N LEU A 346 -19.95 -11.73 16.38
CA LEU A 346 -19.51 -11.47 15.00
C LEU A 346 -20.13 -12.51 14.08
N SER A 347 -20.32 -12.14 12.81
CA SER A 347 -20.72 -13.13 11.79
C SER A 347 -19.63 -14.19 11.62
N THR A 348 -20.04 -15.39 11.18
CA THR A 348 -19.14 -16.53 10.97
C THR A 348 -17.99 -16.18 10.03
N LEU A 349 -18.28 -15.52 8.91
CA LEU A 349 -17.27 -15.05 7.97
C LEU A 349 -16.25 -14.13 8.63
N PHE A 350 -16.73 -13.14 9.38
CA PHE A 350 -15.85 -12.15 10.00
C PHE A 350 -14.96 -12.78 11.07
N ALA A 351 -15.50 -13.68 11.90
CA ALA A 351 -14.75 -14.42 12.91
C ALA A 351 -13.64 -15.28 12.29
N PHE A 352 -13.94 -16.09 11.26
CA PHE A 352 -12.92 -16.93 10.61
C PHE A 352 -11.89 -16.11 9.84
N THR A 353 -12.28 -14.98 9.25
CA THR A 353 -11.34 -14.08 8.56
C THR A 353 -10.33 -13.47 9.54
N TYR A 354 -10.76 -13.11 10.76
CA TYR A 354 -9.84 -12.70 11.83
C TYR A 354 -8.89 -13.83 12.24
N GLY A 355 -9.41 -15.05 12.41
CA GLY A 355 -8.61 -16.25 12.69
C GLY A 355 -7.52 -16.48 11.64
N LEU A 356 -7.87 -16.39 10.35
CA LEU A 356 -6.91 -16.51 9.26
C LEU A 356 -5.90 -15.36 9.24
N GLY A 357 -6.33 -14.15 9.60
CA GLY A 357 -5.43 -13.00 9.76
C GLY A 357 -4.28 -13.27 10.73
N PHE A 358 -4.59 -13.86 11.89
CA PHE A 358 -3.56 -14.28 12.86
C PHE A 358 -2.66 -15.40 12.32
N ALA A 359 -3.25 -16.39 11.65
CA ALA A 359 -2.51 -17.50 11.04
C ALA A 359 -1.55 -17.00 9.94
N THR A 360 -1.97 -16.04 9.12
CA THR A 360 -1.20 -15.47 8.00
C THR A 360 0.07 -14.78 8.49
N LEU A 361 0.01 -14.05 9.61
CA LEU A 361 1.19 -13.38 10.18
C LEU A 361 2.21 -14.37 10.74
N SER A 362 1.73 -15.41 11.44
CA SER A 362 2.59 -16.49 11.93
C SER A 362 3.21 -17.27 10.77
N ALA A 363 2.41 -17.59 9.75
CA ALA A 363 2.85 -18.26 8.53
C ALA A 363 3.88 -17.41 7.77
N THR A 364 3.73 -16.09 7.73
CA THR A 364 4.68 -15.16 7.10
C THR A 364 6.07 -15.29 7.74
N LEU A 365 6.14 -15.26 9.07
CA LEU A 365 7.42 -15.43 9.79
C LEU A 365 8.03 -16.80 9.50
N VAL A 366 7.27 -17.87 9.64
CA VAL A 366 7.75 -19.24 9.42
C VAL A 366 8.19 -19.44 7.96
N HIS A 367 7.42 -18.94 7.00
CA HIS A 367 7.75 -19.02 5.57
C HIS A 367 9.08 -18.33 5.28
N VAL A 368 9.24 -17.08 5.71
CA VAL A 368 10.47 -16.33 5.48
C VAL A 368 11.66 -16.98 6.19
N LEU A 369 11.49 -17.48 7.42
CA LEU A 369 12.56 -18.15 8.15
C LEU A 369 13.01 -19.46 7.49
N LEU A 370 12.08 -20.26 6.98
CA LEU A 370 12.38 -21.56 6.37
C LEU A 370 12.95 -21.42 4.96
N PHE A 371 12.35 -20.58 4.12
CA PHE A 371 12.71 -20.49 2.70
C PHE A 371 13.76 -19.42 2.42
N ASN A 372 13.66 -18.26 3.06
CA ASN A 372 14.57 -17.14 2.82
C ASN A 372 15.60 -16.96 3.94
N GLY A 373 15.46 -17.63 5.08
CA GLY A 373 16.28 -17.39 6.27
C GLY A 373 17.78 -17.63 6.05
N ARG A 374 18.14 -18.65 5.24
CA ARG A 374 19.55 -18.91 4.89
C ARG A 374 20.14 -17.81 4.03
N ASP A 375 19.38 -17.30 3.07
CA ASP A 375 19.85 -16.25 2.16
C ASP A 375 19.83 -14.88 2.83
N LEU A 376 18.86 -14.62 3.71
CA LEU A 376 18.87 -13.47 4.61
C LEU A 376 20.09 -13.48 5.52
N TRP A 377 20.41 -14.61 6.15
CA TRP A 377 21.59 -14.72 7.02
C TRP A 377 22.89 -14.51 6.23
N ARG A 378 22.98 -15.06 5.02
CA ARG A 378 24.11 -14.82 4.12
C ARG A 378 24.20 -13.36 3.71
N GLN A 379 23.09 -12.71 3.37
CA GLN A 379 23.02 -11.30 3.03
C GLN A 379 23.41 -10.41 4.21
N THR A 380 22.86 -10.65 5.41
CA THR A 380 23.24 -9.91 6.62
C THR A 380 24.73 -10.08 6.92
N LYS A 381 25.30 -11.27 6.73
CA LYS A 381 26.74 -11.51 6.89
C LYS A 381 27.58 -10.89 5.77
N SER A 382 27.04 -10.79 4.56
CA SER A 382 27.70 -10.20 3.40
C SER A 382 27.54 -8.68 3.33
N VAL A 383 26.58 -8.08 4.04
CA VAL A 383 26.57 -6.63 4.33
C VAL A 383 27.89 -6.19 4.98
N PHE A 384 28.54 -7.09 5.73
CA PHE A 384 29.87 -6.90 6.33
C PHE A 384 31.04 -7.36 5.43
N LYS A 385 30.80 -7.92 4.24
CA LYS A 385 31.84 -8.36 3.29
C LYS A 385 31.61 -7.79 1.87
N PRO A 386 32.53 -6.97 1.33
CA PRO A 386 32.32 -6.18 0.10
C PRO A 386 32.25 -6.96 -1.24
N ASN A 387 32.25 -8.30 -1.25
CA ASN A 387 32.40 -9.13 -2.46
C ASN A 387 31.22 -10.12 -2.68
N THR A 388 29.99 -9.62 -2.73
CA THR A 388 28.83 -10.44 -3.14
C THR A 388 28.54 -10.23 -4.63
N LYS A 389 28.02 -11.26 -5.33
CA LYS A 389 27.54 -11.14 -6.73
C LYS A 389 26.59 -9.95 -6.83
N MET A 390 26.98 -8.95 -7.62
CA MET A 390 26.22 -7.72 -7.80
C MET A 390 25.45 -7.77 -9.11
N ASP A 391 24.15 -7.47 -9.04
CA ASP A 391 23.31 -7.31 -10.22
C ASP A 391 23.73 -6.08 -11.05
N VAL A 392 23.42 -6.11 -12.35
CA VAL A 392 23.72 -5.04 -13.30
C VAL A 392 23.16 -3.71 -12.84
N HIS A 393 21.93 -3.69 -12.32
CA HIS A 393 21.32 -2.45 -11.87
C HIS A 393 22.00 -1.91 -10.62
N THR A 394 22.42 -2.78 -9.70
CA THR A 394 23.19 -2.36 -8.52
C THR A 394 24.57 -1.84 -8.90
N ARG A 395 25.20 -2.43 -9.92
CA ARG A 395 26.47 -1.95 -10.49
C ARG A 395 26.32 -0.55 -11.07
N LEU A 396 25.30 -0.30 -11.90
CA LEU A 396 25.02 1.02 -12.47
C LEU A 396 24.74 2.06 -11.37
N MET A 397 24.03 1.67 -10.31
CA MET A 397 23.71 2.55 -9.20
C MET A 397 24.90 2.96 -8.33
N LYS A 398 26.09 2.35 -8.50
CA LYS A 398 27.34 2.81 -7.85
C LYS A 398 27.81 4.18 -8.33
N ALA A 399 27.40 4.60 -9.53
CA ALA A 399 27.73 5.94 -10.04
C ALA A 399 27.12 7.06 -9.19
N TYR A 400 26.06 6.77 -8.42
CA TYR A 400 25.36 7.74 -7.60
C TYR A 400 25.74 7.67 -6.13
N LYS A 401 25.84 8.85 -5.50
CA LYS A 401 26.02 8.94 -4.05
C LYS A 401 24.79 8.38 -3.34
N GLN A 402 25.01 7.35 -2.53
CA GLN A 402 23.98 6.77 -1.69
C GLN A 402 23.54 7.73 -0.57
N VAL A 403 22.32 7.53 -0.08
CA VAL A 403 21.79 8.22 1.11
C VAL A 403 22.41 7.58 2.35
N PRO A 404 23.08 8.35 3.23
CA PRO A 404 23.58 7.83 4.49
C PRO A 404 22.45 7.32 5.38
N MET A 405 22.66 6.19 6.06
CA MET A 405 21.65 5.61 6.96
C MET A 405 21.25 6.55 8.09
N TRP A 406 22.18 7.40 8.56
CA TRP A 406 21.92 8.33 9.65
C TRP A 406 20.85 9.38 9.31
N TRP A 407 20.61 9.72 8.03
CA TRP A 407 19.52 10.64 7.66
C TRP A 407 18.15 10.05 8.05
N PHE A 408 17.94 8.77 7.77
CA PHE A 408 16.71 8.06 8.15
C PHE A 408 16.61 7.86 9.66
N LEU A 409 17.73 7.56 10.33
CA LEU A 409 17.75 7.39 11.79
C LEU A 409 17.42 8.69 12.53
N ILE A 410 17.89 9.84 12.05
CA ILE A 410 17.56 11.14 12.63
C ILE A 410 16.05 11.42 12.52
N ILE A 411 15.46 11.22 11.34
CA ILE A 411 14.02 11.37 11.14
C ILE A 411 13.24 10.41 12.05
N LEU A 412 13.69 9.16 12.14
CA LEU A 412 13.05 8.15 12.98
C LEU A 412 13.06 8.54 14.46
N VAL A 413 14.22 8.94 15.00
CA VAL A 413 14.37 9.31 16.42
C VAL A 413 13.57 10.56 16.75
N ILE A 414 13.64 11.60 15.90
CA ILE A 414 12.85 12.83 16.10
C ILE A 414 11.36 12.50 16.06
N ASN A 415 10.93 11.68 15.09
CA ASN A 415 9.52 11.32 14.95
C ASN A 415 9.01 10.51 16.15
N ILE A 416 9.77 9.53 16.65
CA ILE A 416 9.42 8.79 17.86
C ILE A 416 9.35 9.74 19.07
N ALA A 417 10.27 10.69 19.20
CA ALA A 417 10.24 11.68 20.27
C ALA A 417 8.98 12.55 20.21
N VAL A 418 8.56 12.99 19.01
CA VAL A 418 7.32 13.75 18.81
C VAL A 418 6.08 12.89 19.12
N ILE A 419 6.07 11.60 18.75
CA ILE A 419 4.97 10.68 19.10
C ILE A 419 4.87 10.52 20.62
N LEU A 420 5.99 10.31 21.31
CA LEU A 420 6.04 10.18 22.76
C LEU A 420 5.54 11.46 23.44
N PHE A 421 6.02 12.63 22.97
CA PHE A 421 5.53 13.92 23.45
C PHE A 421 4.02 14.08 23.26
N ALA A 422 3.49 13.74 22.09
CA ALA A 422 2.06 13.83 21.81
C ALA A 422 1.24 12.91 22.74
N CYS A 423 1.71 11.68 22.96
CA CYS A 423 1.04 10.72 23.83
C CYS A 423 1.05 11.13 25.30
N MET A 424 2.14 11.75 25.78
CA MET A 424 2.25 12.25 27.15
C MET A 424 1.47 13.55 27.38
N HIS A 425 1.57 14.51 26.45
CA HIS A 425 0.95 15.81 26.60
C HIS A 425 -0.56 15.79 26.33
N TYR A 426 -1.01 14.97 25.37
CA TYR A 426 -2.42 14.78 25.02
C TYR A 426 -2.98 13.45 25.52
N GLU A 427 -2.59 13.02 26.73
CA GLU A 427 -3.02 11.75 27.32
C GLU A 427 -4.54 11.62 27.39
N SER A 428 -5.25 12.71 27.73
CA SER A 428 -6.71 12.74 27.80
C SER A 428 -7.40 12.45 26.46
N ALA A 429 -6.73 12.77 25.35
CA ALA A 429 -7.25 12.57 24.01
C ALA A 429 -6.78 11.23 23.40
N LEU A 430 -5.47 10.95 23.41
CA LEU A 430 -4.88 9.79 22.74
C LEU A 430 -4.92 8.51 23.58
N GLN A 431 -4.87 8.66 24.91
CA GLN A 431 -4.92 7.58 25.89
C GLN A 431 -3.84 6.50 25.76
N LEU A 432 -2.92 6.61 24.79
CA LEU A 432 -1.86 5.65 24.54
C LEU A 432 -0.65 5.95 25.44
N PRO A 433 -0.23 5.02 26.32
CA PRO A 433 0.95 5.23 27.14
C PRO A 433 2.24 5.17 26.32
N TRP A 434 3.32 5.77 26.85
CA TRP A 434 4.64 5.86 26.20
C TRP A 434 5.20 4.49 25.79
N TRP A 435 5.03 3.46 26.63
CA TRP A 435 5.50 2.10 26.33
C TRP A 435 4.72 1.47 25.17
N GLY A 436 3.45 1.86 24.98
CA GLY A 436 2.62 1.39 23.87
C GLY A 436 3.16 1.85 22.52
N VAL A 437 3.69 3.08 22.46
CA VAL A 437 4.37 3.59 21.27
C VAL A 437 5.59 2.72 20.93
N LEU A 438 6.46 2.46 21.90
CA LEU A 438 7.67 1.66 21.69
C LEU A 438 7.33 0.22 21.28
N LEU A 439 6.32 -0.39 21.91
CA LEU A 439 5.86 -1.72 21.56
C LEU A 439 5.29 -1.77 20.14
N SER A 440 4.49 -0.78 19.74
CA SER A 440 3.97 -0.69 18.36
C SER A 440 5.10 -0.58 17.33
N CYS A 441 6.13 0.21 17.63
CA CYS A 441 7.32 0.36 16.78
C CYS A 441 8.12 -0.94 16.69
N ALA A 442 8.27 -1.66 17.80
CA ALA A 442 8.97 -2.95 17.82
C ALA A 442 8.27 -4.00 16.97
N ILE A 443 6.93 -4.10 17.07
CA ILE A 443 6.13 -5.00 16.22
C ILE A 443 6.30 -4.63 14.75
N ALA A 444 6.13 -3.34 14.40
CA ALA A 444 6.29 -2.88 13.02
C ALA A 444 7.68 -3.23 12.47
N LEU A 445 8.75 -2.97 13.23
CA LEU A 445 10.13 -3.24 12.82
C LEU A 445 10.37 -4.74 12.56
N ILE A 446 9.89 -5.62 13.45
CA ILE A 446 10.08 -7.08 13.31
C ILE A 446 9.39 -7.59 12.04
N TYR A 447 8.17 -7.14 11.78
CA TYR A 447 7.35 -7.65 10.68
C TYR A 447 7.62 -6.99 9.33
N THR A 448 8.23 -5.79 9.30
CA THR A 448 8.48 -5.05 8.05
C THR A 448 9.38 -5.84 7.09
N LEU A 449 10.45 -6.49 7.57
CA LEU A 449 11.33 -7.25 6.68
C LEU A 449 10.65 -8.51 6.10
N PRO A 450 10.06 -9.41 6.91
CA PRO A 450 9.35 -10.58 6.38
C PRO A 450 8.22 -10.23 5.42
N ILE A 451 7.38 -9.25 5.78
CA ILE A 451 6.27 -8.81 4.92
C ILE A 451 6.82 -8.16 3.65
N GLY A 452 7.90 -7.36 3.76
CA GLY A 452 8.55 -6.75 2.60
C GLY A 452 9.09 -7.75 1.59
N ILE A 453 9.62 -8.90 2.04
CA ILE A 453 10.08 -9.98 1.14
C ILE A 453 8.90 -10.58 0.38
N ILE A 454 7.78 -10.85 1.07
CA ILE A 454 6.57 -11.38 0.42
C ILE A 454 6.03 -10.37 -0.58
N VAL A 455 5.92 -9.10 -0.23
CA VAL A 455 5.44 -8.04 -1.13
C VAL A 455 6.36 -7.89 -2.34
N ALA A 456 7.68 -7.86 -2.13
CA ALA A 456 8.66 -7.69 -3.20
C ALA A 456 8.71 -8.86 -4.19
N THR A 457 8.17 -10.03 -3.84
CA THR A 457 8.20 -11.23 -4.69
C THR A 457 6.82 -11.61 -5.24
N THR A 458 5.75 -11.33 -4.49
CA THR A 458 4.37 -11.77 -4.79
C THR A 458 3.40 -10.63 -5.05
N ASN A 459 3.78 -9.38 -4.74
CA ASN A 459 2.89 -8.21 -4.74
C ASN A 459 1.70 -8.33 -3.77
N GLN A 460 1.77 -9.21 -2.77
CA GLN A 460 0.76 -9.37 -1.73
C GLN A 460 1.27 -8.86 -0.39
N GLN A 461 0.49 -8.02 0.29
CA GLN A 461 0.87 -7.37 1.54
C GLN A 461 -0.02 -7.85 2.71
N PRO A 462 0.46 -8.81 3.52
CA PRO A 462 -0.19 -9.13 4.80
C PRO A 462 -0.33 -7.90 5.72
N GLY A 463 -1.50 -7.77 6.35
CA GLY A 463 -1.81 -6.66 7.26
C GLY A 463 -1.47 -6.95 8.73
N LEU A 464 -0.90 -5.97 9.43
CA LEU A 464 -0.64 -6.04 10.89
C LEU A 464 -1.79 -5.47 11.74
N ASN A 465 -2.85 -4.99 11.11
CA ASN A 465 -3.99 -4.37 11.77
C ASN A 465 -4.62 -5.27 12.84
N ILE A 466 -4.81 -6.56 12.56
CA ILE A 466 -5.49 -7.49 13.46
C ILE A 466 -4.65 -7.78 14.71
N ILE A 467 -3.36 -8.11 14.53
CA ILE A 467 -2.48 -8.48 15.65
C ILE A 467 -2.19 -7.29 16.57
N THR A 468 -2.05 -6.09 16.00
CA THR A 468 -1.76 -4.88 16.77
C THR A 468 -2.95 -4.50 17.65
N GLU A 469 -4.18 -4.56 17.10
CA GLU A 469 -5.40 -4.32 17.88
C GLU A 469 -5.59 -5.37 18.99
N TYR A 470 -5.25 -6.64 18.71
CA TYR A 470 -5.39 -7.72 19.67
C TYR A 470 -4.40 -7.58 20.84
N ILE A 471 -3.10 -7.36 20.56
CA ILE A 471 -2.06 -7.24 21.60
C ILE A 471 -2.40 -6.11 22.57
N ILE A 472 -2.67 -4.91 22.07
CA ILE A 472 -2.97 -3.76 22.94
C ILE A 472 -4.33 -3.92 23.63
N GLY A 473 -5.30 -4.58 23.00
CA GLY A 473 -6.59 -4.89 23.61
C GLY A 473 -6.46 -5.77 24.86
N TYR A 474 -5.51 -6.71 24.88
CA TYR A 474 -5.23 -7.55 26.05
C TYR A 474 -4.34 -6.87 27.09
N VAL A 475 -3.28 -6.17 26.66
CA VAL A 475 -2.33 -5.53 27.58
C VAL A 475 -2.93 -4.27 28.23
N TYR A 476 -3.76 -3.55 27.49
CA TYR A 476 -4.36 -2.27 27.91
C TYR A 476 -5.86 -2.20 27.62
N PRO A 477 -6.67 -3.03 28.32
CA PRO A 477 -8.08 -3.20 28.03
C PRO A 477 -8.91 -1.95 28.39
N GLY A 478 -10.04 -1.81 27.69
CA GLY A 478 -11.05 -0.79 28.00
C GLY A 478 -10.76 0.61 27.46
N ARG A 479 -9.68 0.79 26.68
CA ARG A 479 -9.32 2.07 26.04
C ARG A 479 -9.34 1.99 24.51
N PRO A 480 -10.51 2.16 23.86
CA PRO A 480 -10.65 2.07 22.41
C PRO A 480 -9.78 3.05 21.62
N VAL A 481 -9.61 4.29 22.07
CA VAL A 481 -8.80 5.28 21.34
C VAL A 481 -7.33 4.90 21.36
N ALA A 482 -6.82 4.46 22.53
CA ALA A 482 -5.47 3.93 22.64
C ALA A 482 -5.24 2.73 21.71
N ASN A 483 -6.23 1.84 21.61
CA ASN A 483 -6.18 0.70 20.69
C ASN A 483 -6.05 1.15 19.23
N MET A 484 -6.90 2.07 18.79
CA MET A 484 -6.81 2.63 17.43
C MET A 484 -5.47 3.33 17.17
N CYS A 485 -4.96 4.13 18.11
CA CYS A 485 -3.66 4.78 17.99
C CYS A 485 -2.52 3.77 17.87
N PHE A 486 -2.51 2.72 18.70
CA PHE A 486 -1.51 1.66 18.65
C PHE A 486 -1.52 0.92 17.30
N LYS A 487 -2.72 0.60 16.79
CA LYS A 487 -2.89 0.03 15.45
C LYS A 487 -2.29 0.91 14.37
N VAL A 488 -2.57 2.21 14.40
CA VAL A 488 -2.03 3.16 13.41
C VAL A 488 -0.51 3.12 13.41
N TYR A 489 0.15 3.28 14.56
CA TYR A 489 1.60 3.28 14.61
C TYR A 489 2.22 1.91 14.27
N GLY A 490 1.58 0.80 14.65
CA GLY A 490 2.07 -0.56 14.37
C GLY A 490 1.89 -1.02 12.92
N TYR A 491 0.76 -0.68 12.28
CA TYR A 491 0.45 -1.16 10.93
C TYR A 491 0.84 -0.18 9.81
N ILE A 492 0.58 1.12 10.01
CA ILE A 492 0.76 2.12 8.94
C ILE A 492 2.23 2.44 8.75
N SER A 493 3.01 2.43 9.82
CA SER A 493 4.44 2.64 9.69
C SER A 493 5.09 1.56 8.82
N MET A 494 4.72 0.29 8.97
CA MET A 494 5.14 -0.79 8.05
C MET A 494 4.65 -0.54 6.62
N THR A 495 3.35 -0.26 6.44
CA THR A 495 2.76 -0.06 5.11
C THR A 495 3.46 1.07 4.34
N GLN A 496 3.66 2.21 5.00
CA GLN A 496 4.36 3.35 4.43
C GLN A 496 5.84 3.04 4.16
N ALA A 497 6.50 2.31 5.05
CA ALA A 497 7.87 1.87 4.83
C ALA A 497 8.00 1.05 3.54
N LEU A 498 7.10 0.09 3.31
CA LEU A 498 7.12 -0.75 2.12
C LEU A 498 6.82 0.06 0.85
N THR A 499 5.90 1.04 0.91
CA THR A 499 5.65 1.96 -0.20
C THR A 499 6.91 2.76 -0.57
N PHE A 500 7.60 3.36 0.41
CA PHE A 500 8.83 4.11 0.16
C PHE A 500 9.96 3.21 -0.36
N ILE A 501 10.09 1.98 0.15
CA ILE A 501 11.05 0.99 -0.35
C ILE A 501 10.72 0.59 -1.79
N SER A 502 9.44 0.41 -2.12
CA SER A 502 8.99 0.14 -3.48
C SER A 502 9.43 1.28 -4.41
N ASP A 503 9.24 2.53 -4.02
CA ASP A 503 9.70 3.68 -4.78
C ASP A 503 11.23 3.68 -4.93
N PHE A 504 11.99 3.40 -3.85
CA PHE A 504 13.45 3.22 -3.95
C PHE A 504 13.85 2.15 -4.95
N LYS A 505 13.09 1.05 -5.06
CA LYS A 505 13.30 0.03 -6.09
C LYS A 505 12.96 0.54 -7.49
N LEU A 506 11.85 1.26 -7.66
CA LEU A 506 11.52 1.91 -8.93
C LEU A 506 12.65 2.86 -9.37
N GLY A 507 13.19 3.67 -8.46
CA GLY A 507 14.34 4.53 -8.76
C GLY A 507 15.63 3.76 -9.05
N HIS A 508 15.83 2.61 -8.40
CA HIS A 508 16.92 1.68 -8.73
C HIS A 508 16.76 1.10 -10.15
N TYR A 509 15.54 0.86 -10.61
CA TYR A 509 15.25 0.44 -11.98
C TYR A 509 15.38 1.55 -13.01
N MET A 510 15.05 2.79 -12.63
CA MET A 510 15.08 3.95 -13.52
C MET A 510 16.36 4.80 -13.41
N LYS A 511 17.31 4.38 -12.57
CA LYS A 511 18.65 4.96 -12.39
C LYS A 511 18.58 6.40 -11.91
N ILE A 512 17.72 6.60 -10.91
CA ILE A 512 17.49 7.88 -10.27
C ILE A 512 18.48 8.05 -9.11
N PRO A 513 19.16 9.20 -8.96
CA PRO A 513 20.06 9.44 -7.84
C PRO A 513 19.34 9.26 -6.49
N PRO A 514 19.81 8.38 -5.58
CA PRO A 514 19.10 8.09 -4.33
C PRO A 514 18.91 9.29 -3.41
N ARG A 515 19.87 10.24 -3.38
CA ARG A 515 19.72 11.49 -2.62
C ARG A 515 18.64 12.39 -3.19
N ALA A 516 18.42 12.35 -4.51
CA ALA A 516 17.33 13.10 -5.12
C ALA A 516 15.98 12.52 -4.73
N MET A 517 15.87 11.20 -4.74
CA MET A 517 14.66 10.51 -4.28
C MET A 517 14.34 10.84 -2.82
N PHE A 518 15.35 10.79 -1.94
CA PHE A 518 15.17 11.13 -0.52
C PHE A 518 14.65 12.56 -0.32
N CYS A 519 15.07 13.53 -1.12
CA CYS A 519 14.59 14.91 -0.95
C CYS A 519 13.15 15.12 -1.47
N VAL A 520 12.68 14.27 -2.39
CA VAL A 520 11.35 14.39 -2.99
C VAL A 520 10.31 13.61 -2.20
N GLN A 521 10.67 12.46 -1.65
CA GLN A 521 9.84 11.69 -0.73
C GLN A 521 9.88 12.30 0.67
#